data_AF-A0A2V9GSY7-F1
#
_entry.id   AF-A0A2V9GSY7-F1
#
_cell.length_a   1.000
_cell.length_b   1.000
_cell.length_c   1.000
_cell.angle_alpha   90.00
_cell.angle_beta   90.00
_cell.angle_gamma   90.00
#
_symmetry.space_group_name_H-M   'P 1'
#
loop_
_entity.id
_entity.type
_entity.pdbx_description
1 polymer ?
#
loop_
_entity_poly.entity_id
_entity_poly.type
_entity_poly.pdbx_seq_one_letter_code
_entity_poly.pdbx_strand_id
1 'polypeptide(L)'
;MGTLVGVCEEGGFLRDGKLPRASRALLADAFGTMFGALTGTSTVTSYIESAAGVAAGARTGLGNLVIGAPFLVAMFCAPLVAAIPAYATAPALILVGALMCGAVARIRWDDFSEALPAFLTLVATPLTFSIATGLSLGLLSFTFVKLGTGRHR
;
A
#
# COMPACT_ATOMS: atom_id res chain seq x y z
N MET A 1 -0.69 -1.77 -6.24
CA MET A 1 -0.45 -0.60 -7.14
C MET A 1 0.00 0.64 -6.36
N GLY A 2 -0.85 1.27 -5.54
CA GLY A 2 -0.51 2.53 -4.86
C GLY A 2 0.72 2.44 -3.94
N THR A 3 0.80 1.41 -3.11
CA THR A 3 1.94 1.19 -2.20
C THR A 3 3.23 0.85 -2.95
N LEU A 4 3.15 0.10 -4.05
CA LEU A 4 4.30 -0.23 -4.91
C LEU A 4 4.92 1.04 -5.49
N VAL A 5 4.11 1.96 -6.00
CA VAL A 5 4.59 3.25 -6.52
C VAL A 5 5.24 4.06 -5.40
N GLY A 6 4.62 4.14 -4.21
CA GLY A 6 5.17 4.87 -3.07
C GLY A 6 6.54 4.33 -2.60
N VAL A 7 6.71 3.01 -2.53
CA VAL A 7 8.00 2.40 -2.17
C VAL A 7 9.04 2.63 -3.25
N CYS A 8 8.64 2.59 -4.53
CA CYS A 8 9.56 2.85 -5.63
C CYS A 8 9.99 4.31 -5.76
N GLU A 9 9.15 5.24 -5.31
CA GLU A 9 9.48 6.68 -5.24
C GLU A 9 10.57 6.93 -4.21
N GLU A 10 10.42 6.40 -2.99
CA GLU A 10 11.42 6.48 -1.94
C GLU A 10 12.73 5.75 -2.31
N GLY A 11 12.64 4.70 -3.14
CA GLY A 11 13.80 4.00 -3.68
C GLY A 11 14.51 4.68 -4.84
N GLY A 12 13.99 5.81 -5.35
CA GLY A 12 14.54 6.49 -6.52
C GLY A 12 14.45 5.65 -7.80
N PHE A 13 13.48 4.72 -7.87
CA PHE A 13 13.29 3.83 -9.01
C PHE A 13 12.40 4.43 -10.09
N LEU A 14 11.70 5.54 -9.82
CA LEU A 14 10.90 6.26 -10.82
C LEU A 14 11.82 7.03 -11.79
N ARG A 15 11.49 6.98 -13.08
CA ARG A 15 12.08 7.82 -14.13
C ARG A 15 10.97 8.63 -14.78
N ASP A 16 11.08 9.96 -14.77
CA ASP A 16 10.07 10.88 -15.31
C ASP A 16 8.66 10.64 -14.75
N GLY A 17 8.57 10.36 -13.44
CA GLY A 17 7.30 10.05 -12.76
C GLY A 17 6.69 8.70 -13.13
N LYS A 18 7.38 7.87 -13.93
CA LYS A 18 6.93 6.56 -14.37
C LYS A 18 7.81 5.47 -13.80
N LEU A 19 7.19 4.34 -13.45
CA LEU A 19 7.92 3.17 -13.01
C LEU A 19 8.47 2.40 -14.23
N PRO A 20 9.81 2.37 -14.46
CA PRO A 20 10.37 1.54 -15.51
C PRO A 20 10.06 0.07 -15.18
N ARG A 21 9.49 -0.66 -16.17
CA ARG A 21 9.10 -2.08 -16.02
C ARG A 21 7.95 -2.33 -15.03
N ALA A 22 7.00 -1.39 -14.89
CA ALA A 22 5.77 -1.57 -14.10
C ALA A 22 5.10 -2.93 -14.32
N SER A 23 4.97 -3.38 -15.57
CA SER A 23 4.39 -4.70 -15.90
C SER A 23 5.14 -5.87 -15.22
N ARG A 24 6.48 -5.85 -15.16
CA ARG A 24 7.25 -6.91 -14.50
C ARG A 24 7.06 -6.88 -12.98
N ALA A 25 6.99 -5.68 -12.39
CA ALA A 25 6.74 -5.53 -10.96
C ALA A 25 5.33 -6.00 -10.58
N LEU A 26 4.33 -5.69 -11.40
CA LEU A 26 2.96 -6.16 -11.22
C LEU A 26 2.80 -7.66 -11.45
N LEU A 27 3.53 -8.23 -12.41
CA LEU A 27 3.59 -9.68 -12.59
C LEU A 27 4.16 -10.35 -11.34
N ALA A 28 5.24 -9.82 -10.75
CA ALA A 28 5.80 -10.36 -9.52
C ALA A 28 4.81 -10.30 -8.34
N ASP A 29 4.09 -9.18 -8.17
CA ASP A 29 3.03 -9.01 -7.16
C ASP A 29 1.88 -10.03 -7.36
N ALA A 30 1.46 -10.23 -8.62
CA ALA A 30 0.44 -11.21 -8.98
C ALA A 30 0.89 -12.65 -8.71
N PHE A 31 2.12 -13.02 -9.08
CA PHE A 31 2.69 -14.34 -8.77
C PHE A 31 2.78 -14.57 -7.26
N GLY A 32 3.22 -13.55 -6.50
CA GLY A 32 3.26 -13.60 -5.03
C GLY A 32 1.86 -13.79 -4.43
N THR A 33 0.87 -13.07 -4.93
CA THR A 33 -0.53 -13.20 -4.51
C THR A 33 -1.12 -14.57 -4.83
N MET A 34 -0.88 -15.10 -6.04
CA MET A 34 -1.34 -16.45 -6.42
C MET A 34 -0.72 -17.51 -5.52
N PHE A 35 0.59 -17.43 -5.26
CA PHE A 35 1.26 -18.36 -4.37
C PHE A 35 0.76 -18.23 -2.92
N GLY A 36 0.54 -17.00 -2.46
CA GLY A 36 -0.07 -16.72 -1.15
C GLY A 36 -1.44 -17.39 -1.01
N ALA A 37 -2.32 -17.18 -1.98
CA ALA A 37 -3.65 -17.80 -2.02
C ALA A 37 -3.59 -19.34 -2.05
N LEU A 38 -2.65 -19.93 -2.82
CA LEU A 38 -2.44 -21.39 -2.86
C LEU A 38 -2.00 -21.95 -1.50
N THR A 39 -1.20 -21.18 -0.75
CA THR A 39 -0.78 -21.54 0.61
C THR A 39 -1.81 -21.18 1.69
N GLY A 40 -2.98 -20.65 1.32
CA GLY A 40 -4.05 -20.25 2.24
C GLY A 40 -3.78 -18.95 3.00
N THR A 41 -2.82 -18.14 2.55
CA THR A 41 -2.49 -16.84 3.15
C THR A 41 -3.22 -15.70 2.45
N SER A 42 -3.27 -14.52 3.10
CA SER A 42 -3.87 -13.31 2.52
C SER A 42 -3.06 -12.78 1.34
N THR A 43 -3.62 -11.80 0.62
CA THR A 43 -2.99 -11.12 -0.50
C THR A 43 -1.60 -10.55 -0.13
N VAL A 44 -0.57 -11.01 -0.83
CA VAL A 44 0.79 -10.47 -0.70
C VAL A 44 0.85 -9.17 -1.49
N THR A 45 1.28 -8.08 -0.84
CA THR A 45 1.48 -6.80 -1.53
C THR A 45 2.67 -6.03 -0.98
N SER A 46 3.09 -4.99 -1.69
CA SER A 46 4.13 -4.08 -1.22
C SER A 46 3.61 -3.26 -0.05
N TYR A 47 4.35 -3.26 1.06
CA TYR A 47 4.04 -2.48 2.27
C TYR A 47 4.70 -1.11 2.21
N ILE A 48 4.03 -0.06 2.70
CA ILE A 48 4.60 1.30 2.70
C ILE A 48 5.78 1.40 3.67
N GLU A 49 5.77 0.59 4.71
CA GLU A 49 6.82 0.44 5.71
C GLU A 49 8.12 -0.05 5.08
N SER A 50 8.04 -0.82 3.99
CA SER A 50 9.20 -1.24 3.20
C SER A 50 9.95 -0.04 2.60
N ALA A 51 9.30 1.11 2.44
CA ALA A 51 9.98 2.32 1.99
C ALA A 51 11.09 2.76 2.96
N ALA A 52 10.90 2.60 4.28
CA ALA A 52 11.95 2.88 5.25
C ALA A 52 13.16 1.95 5.09
N GLY A 53 12.91 0.67 4.79
CA GLY A 53 13.98 -0.29 4.48
C GLY A 53 14.73 0.06 3.19
N VAL A 54 14.01 0.49 2.15
CA VAL A 54 14.61 0.93 0.89
C VAL A 54 15.41 2.22 1.07
N ALA A 55 14.91 3.17 1.87
CA ALA A 55 15.62 4.39 2.24
C ALA A 55 16.91 4.10 3.03
N ALA A 56 16.88 3.08 3.90
CA ALA A 56 18.05 2.59 4.62
C ALA A 56 19.05 1.77 3.76
N GLY A 57 18.75 1.54 2.47
CA GLY A 57 19.67 0.91 1.51
C GLY A 57 19.28 -0.48 1.03
N ALA A 58 18.14 -1.04 1.44
CA ALA A 58 17.65 -2.36 0.99
C ALA A 58 17.08 -2.31 -0.46
N ARG A 59 17.95 -2.04 -1.45
CA ARG A 59 17.56 -1.76 -2.84
C ARG A 59 17.59 -2.97 -3.78
N THR A 60 18.22 -4.08 -3.39
CA THR A 60 18.56 -5.20 -4.30
C THR A 60 17.73 -6.47 -4.09
N GLY A 61 16.60 -6.40 -3.37
CA GLY A 61 15.72 -7.55 -3.10
C GLY A 61 16.31 -8.61 -2.14
N LEU A 62 17.64 -8.69 -2.03
CA LEU A 62 18.36 -9.55 -1.08
C LEU A 62 17.92 -9.28 0.37
N GLY A 63 17.68 -8.02 0.72
CA GLY A 63 17.14 -7.65 2.03
C GLY A 63 15.82 -8.35 2.35
N ASN A 64 14.91 -8.45 1.38
CA ASN A 64 13.64 -9.15 1.56
C ASN A 64 13.83 -10.66 1.76
N LEU A 65 14.81 -11.27 1.09
CA LEU A 65 15.14 -12.69 1.28
C LEU A 65 15.73 -12.94 2.68
N VAL A 66 16.65 -12.07 3.10
CA VAL A 66 17.28 -12.13 4.43
C VAL A 66 16.27 -11.87 5.55
N ILE A 67 15.25 -11.04 5.33
CA ILE A 67 14.16 -10.82 6.31
C ILE A 67 13.17 -11.99 6.30
N GLY A 68 12.89 -12.56 5.12
CA GLY A 68 11.95 -13.67 4.97
C GLY A 68 12.42 -14.97 5.63
N ALA A 69 13.71 -15.30 5.57
CA ALA A 69 14.26 -16.51 6.18
C ALA A 69 14.06 -16.57 7.73
N PRO A 70 14.38 -15.53 8.51
CA PRO A 70 14.03 -15.42 9.93
C PRO A 70 12.53 -15.54 10.19
N PHE A 71 11.68 -14.98 9.32
CA PHE A 71 10.22 -15.11 9.45
C PHE A 71 9.74 -16.56 9.29
N LEU A 72 10.36 -17.35 8.41
CA LEU A 72 10.09 -18.79 8.31
C LEU A 72 10.48 -19.54 9.59
N VAL A 73 11.61 -19.18 10.19
CA VAL A 73 12.03 -19.75 11.49
C VAL A 73 11.10 -19.29 12.61
N ALA A 74 10.70 -18.02 12.61
CA ALA A 74 9.77 -17.45 13.59
C ALA A 74 8.39 -18.10 13.55
N MET A 75 8.01 -18.73 12.43
CA MET A 75 6.75 -19.48 12.32
C MET A 75 6.68 -20.65 13.32
N PHE A 76 7.81 -21.26 13.69
CA PHE A 76 7.85 -22.28 14.75
C PHE A 76 7.58 -21.68 16.15
N CYS A 77 7.81 -20.38 16.32
CA CYS A 77 7.48 -19.62 17.51
C CYS A 77 6.06 -19.02 17.47
N ALA A 78 5.25 -19.33 16.45
CA ALA A 78 3.85 -18.92 16.36
C ALA A 78 3.02 -19.14 17.64
N PRO A 79 3.12 -20.27 18.38
CA PRO A 79 2.35 -20.45 19.61
C PRO A 79 2.72 -19.42 20.70
N LEU A 80 3.95 -18.92 20.71
CA LEU A 80 4.38 -17.89 21.65
C LEU A 80 3.78 -16.52 21.30
N VAL A 81 3.65 -16.23 19.99
CA VAL A 81 3.01 -15.00 19.49
C VAL A 81 1.50 -15.02 19.75
N ALA A 82 0.86 -16.19 19.63
CA ALA A 82 -0.58 -16.35 19.92
C ALA A 82 -0.93 -16.10 21.40
N ALA A 83 0.05 -16.18 22.31
CA ALA A 83 -0.13 -15.84 23.72
C ALA A 83 -0.14 -14.32 23.98
N ILE A 84 0.26 -13.49 23.00
CA ILE A 84 0.26 -12.04 23.12
C ILE A 84 -1.18 -11.52 23.01
N PRO A 85 -1.69 -10.78 24.01
CA PRO A 85 -3.04 -10.24 23.96
C PRO A 85 -3.23 -9.23 22.81
N ALA A 86 -4.39 -9.26 22.16
CA ALA A 86 -4.69 -8.39 21.01
C ALA A 86 -4.66 -6.88 21.35
N TYR A 87 -4.85 -6.50 22.61
CA TYR A 87 -4.73 -5.10 23.03
C TYR A 87 -3.29 -4.59 22.99
N ALA A 88 -2.28 -5.48 23.04
CA ALA A 88 -0.87 -5.10 22.98
C ALA A 88 -0.45 -4.62 21.58
N THR A 89 -1.12 -5.10 20.53
CA THR A 89 -0.83 -4.70 19.15
C THR A 89 -1.57 -3.44 18.72
N ALA A 90 -2.64 -3.04 19.43
CA ALA A 90 -3.43 -1.85 19.13
C ALA A 90 -2.61 -0.54 19.05
N PRO A 91 -1.74 -0.17 20.02
CA PRO A 91 -0.97 1.07 19.93
C PRO A 91 0.01 1.08 18.74
N ALA A 92 0.57 -0.08 18.39
CA ALA A 92 1.43 -0.20 17.21
C ALA A 92 0.64 0.06 15.92
N LEU A 93 -0.56 -0.51 15.78
CA LEU A 93 -1.43 -0.29 14.61
C LEU A 93 -1.91 1.17 14.51
N ILE A 94 -2.21 1.83 15.64
CA ILE A 94 -2.58 3.25 15.67
C ILE A 94 -1.40 4.11 15.17
N LEU A 95 -0.19 3.84 15.65
CA LEU A 95 1.00 4.59 15.23
C LEU A 95 1.28 4.38 13.74
N VAL A 96 1.18 3.15 13.25
CA VAL A 96 1.33 2.85 11.81
C VAL A 96 0.28 3.60 10.99
N GLY A 97 -0.98 3.60 11.41
CA GLY A 97 -2.03 4.38 10.75
C GLY A 97 -1.74 5.87 10.74
N ALA A 98 -1.22 6.43 11.84
CA ALA A 98 -0.83 7.84 11.91
C ALA A 98 0.33 8.16 10.95
N LEU A 99 1.32 7.27 10.82
CA LEU A 99 2.42 7.42 9.87
C LEU A 99 1.93 7.33 8.42
N MET A 100 0.96 6.46 8.13
CA MET A 100 0.35 6.33 6.81
C MET A 100 -0.41 7.60 6.36
N CYS A 101 -0.96 8.38 7.29
CA CYS A 101 -1.60 9.66 6.97
C CYS A 101 -0.64 10.66 6.29
N GLY A 102 0.68 10.51 6.43
CA GLY A 102 1.65 11.34 5.71
C GLY A 102 1.51 11.28 4.19
N ALA A 103 1.01 10.17 3.63
CA ALA A 103 0.73 10.07 2.19
C ALA A 103 -0.40 10.99 1.73
N VAL A 104 -1.36 11.30 2.61
CA VAL A 104 -2.50 12.19 2.33
C VAL A 104 -2.02 13.63 2.08
N ALA A 105 -0.91 14.03 2.69
CA ALA A 105 -0.31 15.35 2.49
C ALA A 105 0.28 15.54 1.08
N ARG A 106 0.59 14.45 0.35
CA ARG A 106 1.14 14.51 -1.01
C ARG A 106 0.06 14.71 -2.10
N ILE A 107 -1.22 14.72 -1.73
CA ILE A 107 -2.34 14.90 -2.65
C ILE A 107 -2.39 16.37 -3.11
N ARG A 108 -2.71 16.62 -4.39
CA ARG A 108 -2.85 17.98 -4.95
C ARG A 108 -4.17 18.60 -4.53
N TRP A 109 -4.22 19.10 -3.30
CA TRP A 109 -5.43 19.71 -2.72
C TRP A 109 -5.92 20.96 -3.44
N ASP A 110 -5.03 21.66 -4.16
CA ASP A 110 -5.38 22.85 -4.95
C ASP A 110 -6.19 22.51 -6.21
N ASP A 111 -6.13 21.27 -6.69
CA ASP A 111 -6.90 20.83 -7.85
C ASP A 111 -8.18 20.13 -7.40
N PHE A 112 -9.33 20.79 -7.56
CA PHE A 112 -10.63 20.24 -7.19
C PHE A 112 -10.92 18.88 -7.86
N SER A 113 -10.37 18.65 -9.06
CA SER A 113 -10.55 17.37 -9.77
C SER A 113 -9.80 16.19 -9.15
N GLU A 114 -8.80 16.46 -8.32
CA GLU A 114 -8.07 15.44 -7.54
C GLU A 114 -8.49 15.45 -6.06
N ALA A 115 -8.74 16.62 -5.49
CA ALA A 115 -9.09 16.81 -4.08
C ALA A 115 -10.45 16.21 -3.72
N LEU A 116 -11.51 16.43 -4.53
CA LEU A 116 -12.84 15.91 -4.22
C LEU A 116 -12.89 14.38 -4.21
N PRO A 117 -12.34 13.67 -5.22
CA PRO A 117 -12.30 12.21 -5.21
C PRO A 117 -11.44 11.63 -4.08
N ALA A 118 -10.30 12.26 -3.77
CA ALA A 118 -9.45 11.86 -2.66
C ALA A 118 -10.17 12.00 -1.31
N PHE A 119 -10.84 13.13 -1.08
CA PHE A 119 -11.64 13.37 0.12
C PHE A 119 -12.78 12.37 0.26
N LEU A 120 -13.53 12.11 -0.82
CA LEU A 120 -14.61 11.12 -0.82
C LEU A 120 -14.11 9.73 -0.52
N THR A 121 -12.96 9.33 -1.06
CA THR A 121 -12.33 8.03 -0.73
C THR A 121 -12.01 7.95 0.76
N LEU A 122 -11.36 9.00 1.31
CA LEU A 122 -10.92 9.06 2.71
C LEU A 122 -12.09 8.96 3.69
N VAL A 123 -13.23 9.59 3.39
CA VAL A 123 -14.42 9.59 4.25
C VAL A 123 -15.30 8.36 4.02
N ALA A 124 -15.45 7.92 2.77
CA ALA A 124 -16.33 6.80 2.43
C ALA A 124 -15.79 5.46 2.93
N THR A 125 -14.46 5.26 2.94
CA THR A 125 -13.86 4.01 3.44
C THR A 125 -14.25 3.68 4.90
N PRO A 126 -14.06 4.56 5.90
CA PRO A 126 -14.49 4.28 7.27
C PRO A 126 -16.01 4.25 7.40
N LEU A 127 -16.74 5.12 6.67
CA LEU A 127 -18.20 5.19 6.78
C LEU A 127 -18.90 3.93 6.26
N THR A 128 -18.34 3.30 5.23
CA THR A 128 -18.89 2.06 4.64
C THR A 128 -18.32 0.79 5.27
N PHE A 129 -17.38 0.92 6.23
CA PHE A 129 -16.61 -0.18 6.79
C PHE A 129 -15.97 -1.11 5.73
N SER A 130 -15.74 -0.58 4.52
CA SER A 130 -15.27 -1.34 3.36
C SER A 130 -14.30 -0.49 2.55
N ILE A 131 -13.04 -0.94 2.53
CA ILE A 131 -11.98 -0.32 1.73
C ILE A 131 -12.36 -0.36 0.24
N ALA A 132 -12.90 -1.49 -0.23
CA ALA A 132 -13.29 -1.69 -1.63
C ALA A 132 -14.41 -0.72 -2.07
N THR A 133 -15.42 -0.54 -1.22
CA THR A 133 -16.54 0.37 -1.50
C THR A 133 -16.05 1.83 -1.52
N GLY A 134 -15.25 2.24 -0.53
CA GLY A 134 -14.68 3.60 -0.49
C GLY A 134 -13.80 3.92 -1.71
N LEU A 135 -12.92 2.99 -2.10
CA LEU A 135 -12.11 3.12 -3.33
C LEU A 135 -12.97 3.21 -4.59
N SER A 136 -14.04 2.41 -4.69
CA SER A 136 -14.93 2.43 -5.85
C SER A 136 -15.63 3.77 -5.99
N LEU A 137 -16.15 4.32 -4.89
CA LEU A 137 -16.78 5.65 -4.88
C LEU A 137 -15.80 6.76 -5.23
N GLY A 138 -14.58 6.68 -4.71
CA GLY A 138 -13.47 7.56 -5.07
C GLY A 138 -13.17 7.56 -6.57
N LEU A 139 -13.01 6.37 -7.15
CA LEU A 139 -12.68 6.21 -8.58
C LEU A 139 -13.83 6.70 -9.49
N LEU A 140 -15.07 6.42 -9.11
CA LEU A 140 -16.26 6.91 -9.81
C LEU A 140 -16.31 8.43 -9.76
N SER A 141 -16.14 9.02 -8.57
CA SER A 141 -16.09 10.48 -8.41
C SER A 141 -14.99 11.11 -9.26
N PHE A 142 -13.79 10.54 -9.25
CA PHE A 142 -12.68 11.00 -10.07
C PHE A 142 -13.04 11.03 -11.56
N THR A 143 -13.66 9.95 -12.05
CA THR A 143 -14.07 9.83 -13.44
C THR A 143 -15.14 10.87 -13.79
N PHE A 144 -16.19 11.01 -12.98
CA PHE A 144 -17.27 11.99 -13.20
C PHE A 144 -16.78 13.44 -13.18
N VAL A 145 -15.92 13.78 -12.22
CA VAL A 145 -15.39 15.15 -12.08
C VAL A 145 -14.46 15.49 -13.25
N LYS A 146 -13.56 14.57 -13.65
CA LYS A 146 -12.71 14.74 -14.83
C LYS A 146 -13.52 14.86 -16.13
N LEU A 147 -14.62 14.09 -16.27
CA LEU A 147 -15.54 14.21 -17.40
C LEU A 147 -16.24 15.57 -17.42
N GLY A 148 -16.83 15.97 -16.29
CA GLY A 148 -17.61 17.21 -16.17
C GLY A 148 -16.77 18.48 -16.29
N THR A 149 -15.47 18.42 -15.96
CA THR A 149 -14.53 19.55 -16.10
C THR A 149 -13.84 19.61 -17.47
N GLY A 150 -14.18 18.71 -18.41
CA GLY A 150 -13.62 18.69 -19.77
C GLY A 150 -12.14 18.27 -19.83
N ARG A 151 -11.53 17.90 -18.70
CA ARG A 151 -10.14 17.43 -18.60
C ARG A 151 -10.04 15.94 -18.90
N HIS A 152 -10.43 15.55 -20.11
CA HIS A 152 -10.40 14.15 -20.59
C HIS A 152 -9.00 13.54 -20.76
N ARG A 153 -7.94 14.25 -20.37
CA ARG A 153 -6.54 13.78 -20.34
C ARG A 153 -5.91 14.07 -18.99
#